data_AF-A0A952VJL1-F1
#
_entry.id   AF-A0A952VJL1-F1
#
_cell.length_a   1.000
_cell.length_b   1.000
_cell.length_c   1.000
_cell.angle_alpha   90.00
_cell.angle_beta   90.00
_cell.angle_gamma   90.00
#
_symmetry.space_group_name_H-M   'P 1'
#
loop_
_entity.id
_entity.type
_entity.pdbx_description
1 polymer ?
#
loop_
_entity_poly.entity_id
_entity_poly.type
_entity_poly.pdbx_seq_one_letter_code
_entity_poly.pdbx_strand_id
1 'polypeptide(L)' 'MSLHKLGLVELHKKFTAGEVTATDIVRAYFLRISQVEPKVKAFVTQTKDSAYQQAEELDQKLKVWRKTHLLTGMPLAV' A
#
# COMPACT_ATOMS: atom_id res chain seq x y z
N MET A 1 -6.94 10.35 0.32
CA MET A 1 -6.18 10.66 -0.92
C MET A 1 -6.29 9.48 -1.88
N SER A 2 -6.42 9.70 -3.18
CA SER A 2 -6.61 8.61 -4.16
C SER A 2 -5.27 7.98 -4.57
N LEU A 3 -4.54 7.36 -3.63
CA LEU A 3 -3.21 6.79 -3.88
C LEU A 3 -3.21 5.74 -4.99
N HIS A 4 -4.32 5.00 -5.15
CA HIS A 4 -4.52 4.02 -6.21
C HIS A 4 -4.54 4.60 -7.63
N LYS A 5 -4.51 5.93 -7.81
CA LYS A 5 -4.42 6.60 -9.12
C LYS A 5 -2.99 6.97 -9.49
N LEU A 6 -2.05 6.90 -8.56
CA LEU A 6 -0.65 7.23 -8.82
C LEU A 6 0.04 6.10 -9.56
N GLY A 7 0.96 6.44 -10.45
CA GLY A 7 1.87 5.46 -11.04
C GLY A 7 2.80 4.88 -9.98
N LEU A 8 3.28 3.65 -10.18
CA LEU A 8 4.18 2.96 -9.24
C LEU A 8 5.37 3.83 -8.81
N VAL A 9 6.05 4.45 -9.77
CA VAL A 9 7.23 5.31 -9.52
C VAL A 9 6.87 6.55 -8.70
N GLU A 10 5.70 7.15 -8.95
CA GLU A 10 5.25 8.33 -8.21
C GLU A 10 4.87 7.98 -6.78
N LEU A 11 4.14 6.89 -6.59
CA LEU A 11 3.79 6.38 -5.27
C LEU A 11 5.04 6.03 -4.47
N HIS A 12 6.01 5.35 -5.10
CA HIS A 12 7.28 5.00 -4.47
C HIS A 12 8.10 6.23 -4.05
N LYS A 13 8.13 7.27 -4.89
CA LYS A 13 8.78 8.55 -4.55
C LYS A 13 8.14 9.19 -3.32
N LYS A 14 6.81 9.31 -3.29
CA LYS A 14 6.08 9.86 -2.14
C LYS A 14 6.28 9.06 -0.87
N PHE A 15 6.25 7.73 -0.98
CA PHE A 15 6.53 6.83 0.12
C PHE A 15 7.97 7.00 0.62
N THR A 16 8.96 7.00 -0.26
CA THR A 16 10.38 7.17 0.11
C THR A 16 10.61 8.54 0.78
N ALA A 17 9.98 9.60 0.28
CA ALA A 17 10.02 10.94 0.86
C ALA A 17 9.31 11.05 2.24
N GLY A 18 8.52 10.07 2.64
CA GLY A 18 7.78 10.11 3.90
C GLY A 18 6.48 10.90 3.86
N GLU A 19 6.01 11.27 2.67
CA GLU A 19 4.72 11.96 2.48
C GLU A 19 3.52 11.03 2.73
N VAL A 20 3.72 9.71 2.54
CA VAL A 20 2.72 8.67 2.79
C VAL A 20 3.37 7.48 3.49
N THR A 21 2.60 6.79 4.32
CA THR A 21 3.01 5.57 5.02
C THR A 21 2.58 4.31 4.28
N ALA A 22 3.17 3.15 4.59
CA ALA A 22 2.72 1.88 4.04
C ALA A 22 1.27 1.61 4.45
N THR A 23 0.90 1.98 5.68
CA THR A 23 -0.47 1.86 6.20
C THR A 23 -1.46 2.72 5.40
N ASP A 24 -1.07 3.93 4.99
CA ASP A 24 -1.90 4.79 4.13
C ASP A 24 -2.13 4.14 2.76
N ILE A 25 -1.09 3.52 2.19
CA ILE A 25 -1.17 2.82 0.90
C ILE A 25 -2.15 1.64 1.02
N VAL A 26 -1.96 0.76 2.00
CA VAL A 26 -2.85 -0.39 2.23
C VAL A 26 -4.30 0.07 2.43
N ARG A 27 -4.52 1.11 3.26
CA ARG A 27 -5.84 1.69 3.47
C ARG A 27 -6.49 2.18 2.19
N ALA A 28 -5.74 2.91 1.37
CA ALA A 28 -6.25 3.46 0.12
C ALA A 28 -6.64 2.36 -0.89
N TYR A 29 -5.89 1.27 -0.96
CA TYR A 29 -6.18 0.14 -1.86
C TYR A 29 -7.37 -0.69 -1.37
N PHE A 30 -7.46 -1.03 -0.09
CA PHE A 30 -8.63 -1.77 0.42
C PHE A 30 -9.92 -0.96 0.36
N LEU A 31 -9.86 0.36 0.56
CA LEU A 31 -11.01 1.24 0.34
C LEU A 31 -11.47 1.21 -1.13
N ARG A 32 -10.51 1.17 -2.07
CA ARG A 32 -10.85 1.07 -3.49
C ARG A 32 -11.46 -0.30 -3.81
N ILE A 33 -10.84 -1.38 -3.34
CA ILE A 33 -11.32 -2.75 -3.53
C ILE A 33 -12.75 -2.87 -3.01
N SER A 34 -13.06 -2.41 -1.79
CA SER A 34 -14.42 -2.50 -1.24
C SER A 34 -15.48 -1.76 -2.07
N GLN A 35 -15.08 -0.71 -2.80
CA GLN A 35 -16.01 0.07 -3.63
C GLN A 35 -16.30 -0.56 -5.00
N VAL A 36 -15.34 -1.30 -5.59
CA VAL A 36 -15.47 -1.78 -6.98
C VAL A 36 -15.53 -3.28 -7.12
N GLU A 37 -15.00 -4.02 -6.16
CA GLU A 37 -14.90 -5.47 -6.24
C GLU A 37 -16.25 -6.19 -6.35
N PRO A 38 -17.37 -5.71 -5.75
CA PRO A 38 -18.68 -6.32 -5.99
C PRO A 38 -19.11 -6.36 -7.46
N LYS A 39 -18.56 -5.47 -8.29
CA LYS A 39 -18.84 -5.38 -9.73
C LYS A 39 -17.75 -6.04 -10.57
N VAL A 40 -16.48 -5.77 -10.24
CA VAL A 40 -15.33 -6.21 -11.05
C VAL A 40 -15.02 -7.69 -10.85
N LYS A 41 -15.13 -8.19 -9.62
CA LYS A 41 -14.82 -9.60 -9.25
C LYS A 41 -13.42 -10.03 -9.71
N ALA A 42 -12.41 -9.19 -9.48
CA ALA A 42 -11.02 -9.46 -9.85
C ALA A 42 -10.23 -10.27 -8.80
N PHE A 43 -10.65 -10.27 -7.53
CA PHE A 43 -9.95 -10.92 -6.43
C PHE A 43 -10.68 -12.17 -5.96
N VAL A 44 -9.96 -13.29 -5.87
CA VAL A 44 -10.47 -14.52 -5.25
C VAL A 44 -10.32 -14.45 -3.73
N THR A 45 -9.13 -14.08 -3.25
CA THR A 45 -8.79 -14.01 -1.83
C THR A 45 -8.22 -12.64 -1.49
N GLN A 46 -8.68 -12.04 -0.40
CA GLN A 46 -8.19 -10.75 0.09
C GLN A 46 -7.46 -10.93 1.42
N THR A 47 -6.15 -10.67 1.43
CA THR A 47 -5.27 -10.81 2.61
C THR A 47 -5.21 -9.52 3.43
N LYS A 48 -6.39 -8.99 3.82
CA LYS A 48 -6.51 -7.67 4.43
C LYS A 48 -5.70 -7.53 5.71
N ASP A 49 -5.92 -8.41 6.68
CA ASP A 49 -5.32 -8.28 8.01
C ASP A 49 -3.80 -8.43 7.95
N SER A 50 -3.29 -9.39 7.17
CA SER A 50 -1.84 -9.57 7.02
C SER A 50 -1.19 -8.43 6.24
N ALA A 51 -1.87 -7.82 5.28
CA ALA A 51 -1.37 -6.63 4.59
C ALA A 51 -1.25 -5.41 5.52
N TYR A 52 -2.23 -5.20 6.40
CA TYR A 52 -2.15 -4.16 7.42
C TYR A 52 -1.01 -4.42 8.41
N GLN A 53 -0.89 -5.65 8.91
CA GLN A 53 0.19 -6.02 9.83
C GLN A 53 1.58 -5.75 9.20
N GLN A 54 1.80 -6.20 7.96
CA GLN A 54 3.06 -5.96 7.26
C GLN A 54 3.36 -4.47 7.04
N ALA A 55 2.33 -3.68 6.76
CA ALA A 55 2.47 -2.23 6.60
C ALA A 55 2.85 -1.53 7.91
N GLU A 56 2.21 -1.90 9.01
CA GLU A 56 2.53 -1.35 10.34
C GLU A 56 3.96 -1.70 10.76
N GLU A 57 4.37 -2.96 10.58
CA GLU A 57 5.74 -3.40 10.86
C GLU A 57 6.77 -2.65 10.00
N LEU A 58 6.45 -2.41 8.72
CA LEU A 58 7.33 -1.66 7.81
C LEU A 58 7.44 -0.19 8.23
N ASP A 59 6.33 0.45 8.55
CA ASP A 59 6.31 1.84 9.01
C ASP A 59 7.11 2.01 10.31
N GLN A 60 7.02 1.05 11.25
CA GLN A 60 7.83 1.03 12.47
C GLN A 60 9.33 0.91 12.17
N LYS A 61 9.73 -0.02 11.31
CA LYS A 61 11.15 -0.20 10.90
C LYS A 61 11.73 1.07 10.28
N LEU A 62 10.93 1.75 9.44
CA LEU A 62 11.36 2.97 8.75
C LEU A 62 11.44 4.22 9.63
N LYS A 63 10.82 4.21 10.83
CA LYS A 63 11.01 5.28 11.83
C LYS A 63 12.42 5.28 12.41
N VAL A 64 13.06 4.11 12.54
CA VAL A 64 14.41 3.97 13.08
C VAL A 64 15.44 4.35 12.03
N TRP A 65 15.33 3.77 10.83
CA TRP A 65 16.19 4.10 9.70
C TRP A 65 15.43 3.94 8.39
N ARG A 66 15.24 5.05 7.66
CA ARG A 66 14.44 5.08 6.43
C ARG A 66 15.26 4.62 5.22
N LYS A 67 15.51 3.32 5.14
CA LYS A 67 16.16 2.68 3.99
C LYS A 67 15.12 1.94 3.13
N THR A 68 14.82 2.46 1.94
CA THR A 68 13.89 1.87 0.98
C THR A 68 14.61 1.29 -0.24
N HIS A 69 14.01 0.26 -0.86
CA HIS A 69 14.40 -0.30 -2.16
C HIS A 69 13.24 -0.15 -3.15
N LEU A 70 13.44 -0.52 -4.42
CA LEU A 70 12.52 -0.28 -5.54
C LEU A 70 11.04 -0.64 -5.30
N LEU A 71 10.75 -1.69 -4.53
CA LEU A 71 9.38 -2.15 -4.26
C LEU A 71 8.99 -2.08 -2.78
N THR A 72 9.80 -1.45 -1.94
CA THR A 72 9.47 -1.31 -0.51
C THR A 72 8.16 -0.52 -0.35
N GLY A 73 7.19 -1.12 0.33
CA GLY A 73 5.88 -0.50 0.60
C GLY A 73 4.94 -0.43 -0.61
N MET A 74 5.31 -1.02 -1.75
CA MET A 74 4.48 -0.98 -2.97
C MET A 74 3.40 -2.08 -2.95
N PRO A 75 2.16 -1.76 -3.36
CA PRO A 75 1.06 -2.72 -3.36
C PRO A 75 1.19 -3.71 -4.52
N LEU A 76 0.89 -4.99 -4.26
CA LEU A 76 0.90 -6.07 -5.25
C LEU A 76 -0.30 -7.00 -5.05
N ALA A 77 -0.80 -7.55 -6.15
CA ALA A 77 -1.82 -8.60 -6.20
C ALA A 77 -1.33 -9.71 -7.15
N VAL A 78 -1.65 -10.97 -6.84
CA VAL A 78 -1.26 -12.17 -7.59
C VAL A 78 -2.45 -13.11 -7.80
#